data_AF-A0A952THF2-F1
#
_entry.id   AF-A0A952THF2-F1
#
_cell.length_a   1.000
_cell.length_b   1.000
_cell.length_c   1.000
_cell.angle_alpha   90.00
_cell.angle_beta   90.00
_cell.angle_gamma   90.00
#
_symmetry.space_group_name_H-M   'P 1'
#
loop_
_entity.id
_entity.type
_entity.pdbx_description
1 polymer ?
#
loop_
_entity_poly.entity_id
_entity_poly.type
_entity_poly.pdbx_seq_one_letter_code
_entity_poly.pdbx_strand_id
1 'polypeptide(L)'
;MTSKAYRENYNLIQWGPDLVQPKGEGISPARSSLPSPYVTSDNLGEPIKHLATGVYSDSKSFHRMKNKELGLVEIGNEKAAHLKQEAPAKLDKRQRKNDIRKAISELRNGRRV
;
A
#
# COMPACT_ATOMS: atom_id res chain seq x y z
N MET A 1 32.59 34.88 -5.45
CA MET A 1 31.69 35.82 -4.73
C MET A 1 30.27 35.32 -4.89
N THR A 2 29.69 34.68 -3.87
CA THR A 2 28.26 34.37 -3.89
C THR A 2 27.50 35.67 -3.70
N SER A 3 26.57 35.98 -4.61
CA SER A 3 25.81 37.23 -4.56
C SER A 3 25.00 37.28 -3.26
N LYS A 4 24.92 38.46 -2.64
CA LYS A 4 24.17 38.69 -1.39
C LYS A 4 22.73 38.17 -1.50
N ALA A 5 22.11 38.37 -2.66
CA ALA A 5 20.79 37.88 -3.02
C ALA A 5 20.66 36.34 -2.96
N TYR A 6 21.69 35.59 -3.37
CA TYR A 6 21.68 34.13 -3.29
C TYR A 6 21.62 33.64 -1.83
N ARG A 7 22.38 34.29 -0.94
CA ARG A 7 22.44 33.92 0.48
C ARG A 7 21.16 34.29 1.22
N GLU A 8 20.55 35.43 0.89
CA GLU A 8 19.26 35.85 1.45
C GLU A 8 18.15 34.87 1.08
N ASN A 9 18.08 34.45 -0.19
CA ASN A 9 17.09 33.45 -0.64
C ASN A 9 17.30 32.07 -0.01
N TYR A 10 18.54 31.64 0.15
CA TYR A 10 18.85 30.32 0.72
C TYR A 10 18.38 30.18 2.18
N ASN A 11 18.43 31.27 2.95
CA ASN A 11 18.00 31.30 4.36
C ASN A 11 16.47 31.32 4.53
N LEU A 12 15.71 31.61 3.48
CA LEU A 12 14.24 31.60 3.50
C LEU A 12 13.66 30.19 3.28
N ILE A 13 14.47 29.24 2.83
CA ILE A 13 14.03 27.87 2.62
C ILE A 13 13.88 27.20 4.00
N GLN A 14 12.65 26.83 4.36
CA GLN A 14 12.39 26.01 5.54
C GLN A 14 12.89 24.58 5.28
N TRP A 15 14.07 24.26 5.79
CA TRP A 15 14.63 22.92 5.81
C TRP A 15 14.13 22.19 7.06
N GLY A 16 13.07 21.41 6.92
CA GLY A 16 12.48 20.63 8.03
C GLY A 16 11.73 19.39 7.57
N PRO A 17 11.46 18.44 8.48
CA PRO A 17 10.72 17.20 8.18
C PRO A 17 9.23 17.46 7.83
N ASP A 18 8.75 18.69 8.04
CA ASP A 18 7.36 19.10 7.85
C ASP A 18 7.01 19.49 6.42
N LEU A 19 7.91 19.22 5.45
CA LEU A 19 7.60 19.28 4.01
C LEU A 19 6.72 18.09 3.60
N VAL A 20 5.62 17.87 4.31
CA VAL A 20 4.55 17.00 3.87
C VAL A 20 3.89 17.73 2.72
N GLN A 21 4.23 17.35 1.48
CA GLN A 21 3.47 17.81 0.34
C GLN A 21 2.01 17.45 0.61
N PRO A 22 1.08 18.41 0.63
CA PRO A 22 -0.33 18.08 0.77
C PRO A 22 -0.65 17.11 -0.37
N LYS A 23 -1.24 15.96 -0.02
CA LYS A 23 -1.65 14.96 -1.00
C LYS A 23 -2.67 15.65 -1.91
N GLY A 24 -2.20 16.16 -3.04
CA GLY A 24 -3.05 16.88 -3.98
C GLY A 24 -4.23 16.01 -4.34
N GLU A 25 -5.42 16.60 -4.41
CA GLU A 25 -6.57 15.92 -4.98
C GLU A 25 -6.17 15.45 -6.39
N GLY A 26 -6.18 14.15 -6.61
CA GLY A 26 -5.73 13.57 -7.87
C GLY A 26 -6.57 14.14 -9.00
N ILE A 27 -5.98 15.03 -9.80
CA ILE A 27 -6.64 15.56 -10.99
C ILE A 27 -6.92 14.36 -11.89
N SER A 28 -8.19 14.13 -12.20
CA SER A 28 -8.57 13.09 -13.15
C SER A 28 -7.85 13.38 -14.46
N PRO A 29 -7.12 12.41 -15.06
CA PRO A 29 -6.30 12.67 -16.23
C PRO A 29 -7.17 13.25 -17.34
N ALA A 30 -6.78 14.43 -17.84
CA ALA A 30 -7.48 15.08 -18.93
C ALA A 30 -7.43 14.17 -20.17
N ARG A 31 -8.59 13.75 -20.66
CA ARG A 31 -8.68 12.96 -21.89
C ARG A 31 -8.41 13.88 -23.08
N SER A 32 -7.46 13.52 -23.94
CA SER A 32 -7.23 14.25 -25.19
C SER A 32 -8.46 14.11 -26.11
N SER A 33 -8.83 15.18 -26.79
CA SER A 33 -9.87 15.15 -27.85
C SER A 33 -9.43 14.42 -29.13
N LEU A 34 -8.13 14.08 -29.23
CA LEU A 34 -7.60 13.35 -30.36
C LEU A 34 -8.08 11.89 -30.35
N PRO A 35 -8.35 11.30 -31.52
CA PRO A 35 -8.62 9.87 -31.67
C PRO A 35 -7.30 9.09 -31.51
N SER A 36 -6.75 9.11 -30.29
CA SER A 36 -5.63 8.24 -29.95
C SER A 36 -6.19 6.85 -29.68
N PRO A 37 -5.87 5.83 -30.50
CA PRO A 37 -6.30 4.47 -30.19
C PRO A 37 -5.69 4.06 -28.85
N TYR A 38 -6.52 3.50 -27.96
CA TYR A 38 -6.04 2.91 -26.72
C TYR A 38 -5.28 1.62 -27.05
N VAL A 39 -3.96 1.72 -27.26
CA VAL A 39 -3.09 0.57 -27.58
C VAL A 39 -3.01 -0.42 -26.41
N THR A 40 -3.22 0.06 -25.18
CA THR A 40 -3.31 -0.78 -23.98
C THR A 40 -4.75 -1.21 -23.75
N SER A 41 -5.13 -2.35 -24.33
CA SER A 41 -6.46 -2.95 -24.13
C SER A 41 -6.67 -3.39 -22.67
N ASP A 42 -7.92 -3.30 -22.21
CA ASP A 42 -8.33 -3.74 -20.87
C ASP A 42 -8.22 -5.26 -20.68
N ASN A 43 -8.06 -5.99 -21.78
CA ASN A 43 -7.99 -7.45 -21.79
C ASN A 43 -6.59 -7.95 -21.34
N LEU A 44 -6.58 -8.99 -20.50
CA LEU A 44 -5.41 -9.75 -20.03
C LEU A 44 -5.02 -10.91 -20.96
N GLY A 45 -5.85 -11.26 -21.94
CA GLY A 45 -5.65 -12.38 -22.86
C GLY A 45 -6.21 -13.70 -22.33
N GLU A 46 -6.07 -13.96 -21.02
CA GLU A 46 -6.65 -15.11 -20.32
C GLU A 46 -7.34 -14.67 -19.02
N PRO A 47 -8.48 -15.28 -18.64
CA PRO A 47 -9.11 -14.99 -17.36
C PRO A 47 -8.25 -15.43 -16.18
N ILE A 48 -7.95 -14.49 -15.28
CA ILE A 48 -7.23 -14.77 -14.04
C ILE A 48 -8.17 -14.68 -12.84
N LYS A 49 -7.89 -15.46 -11.80
CA LYS A 49 -8.65 -15.44 -10.55
C LYS A 49 -8.22 -14.27 -9.66
N HIS A 50 -9.15 -13.41 -9.28
CA HIS A 50 -8.91 -12.36 -8.30
C HIS A 50 -8.70 -12.98 -6.90
N LEU A 51 -7.55 -12.72 -6.28
CA LEU A 51 -7.12 -13.44 -5.06
C LEU A 51 -8.04 -13.23 -3.85
N ALA A 52 -8.62 -12.05 -3.70
CA ALA A 52 -9.46 -11.73 -2.54
C ALA A 52 -10.94 -12.08 -2.71
N THR A 53 -11.44 -12.20 -3.95
CA THR A 53 -12.88 -12.43 -4.23
C THR A 53 -13.14 -13.80 -4.84
N GLY A 54 -12.12 -14.43 -5.41
CA GLY A 54 -12.20 -15.72 -6.09
C GLY A 54 -12.83 -15.68 -7.49
N VAL A 55 -13.22 -14.50 -7.97
CA VAL A 55 -13.86 -14.32 -9.29
C VAL A 55 -12.82 -14.38 -10.40
N TYR A 56 -13.12 -15.11 -11.47
CA TYR A 56 -12.31 -15.16 -12.69
C TYR A 56 -12.71 -14.03 -13.64
N SER A 57 -11.74 -13.25 -14.11
CA SER A 57 -11.96 -12.18 -15.09
C SER A 57 -10.70 -11.92 -15.91
N ASP A 58 -10.88 -11.58 -17.17
CA ASP A 58 -9.85 -11.16 -18.13
C ASP A 58 -9.71 -9.63 -18.21
N SER A 59 -10.43 -8.87 -17.39
CA SER A 59 -10.44 -7.40 -17.41
C SER A 59 -9.52 -6.81 -16.34
N LYS A 60 -8.52 -6.03 -16.76
CA LYS A 60 -7.64 -5.27 -15.85
C LYS A 60 -8.46 -4.31 -14.99
N SER A 61 -9.41 -3.59 -15.60
CA SER A 61 -10.25 -2.62 -14.92
C SER A 61 -11.11 -3.26 -13.83
N PHE A 62 -11.62 -4.47 -14.05
CA PHE A 62 -12.31 -5.25 -13.01
C PHE A 62 -11.41 -5.50 -11.80
N HIS A 63 -10.18 -5.98 -12.01
CA HIS A 63 -9.23 -6.24 -10.92
C HIS A 63 -8.88 -4.96 -10.15
N ARG A 64 -8.64 -3.85 -10.86
CA ARG A 64 -8.35 -2.55 -10.21
C ARG A 64 -9.50 -2.01 -9.37
N MET A 65 -10.72 -2.12 -9.90
CA MET A 65 -11.93 -1.71 -9.20
C MET A 65 -12.13 -2.52 -7.93
N LYS A 66 -11.99 -3.86 -8.00
CA LYS A 66 -12.13 -4.74 -6.84
C LYS A 66 -11.03 -4.56 -5.80
N ASN A 67 -9.79 -4.35 -6.21
CA ASN A 67 -8.71 -3.98 -5.31
C ASN A 67 -9.04 -2.70 -4.54
N LYS A 68 -9.52 -1.66 -5.24
CA LYS A 68 -9.91 -0.39 -4.62
C LYS A 68 -11.09 -0.53 -3.66
N GLU A 69 -12.12 -1.28 -4.03
CA GLU A 69 -13.29 -1.56 -3.17
C GLU A 69 -12.88 -2.24 -1.85
N LEU A 70 -11.89 -3.14 -1.89
CA LEU A 70 -11.38 -3.88 -0.74
C LEU A 70 -10.32 -3.11 0.07
N GLY A 71 -10.00 -1.86 -0.32
CA GLY A 71 -8.96 -1.06 0.32
C GLY A 71 -7.54 -1.58 0.07
N LEU A 72 -7.34 -2.41 -0.96
CA LEU A 72 -6.02 -2.88 -1.36
C LEU A 72 -5.27 -1.77 -2.10
N VAL A 73 -3.98 -1.63 -1.79
CA VAL A 73 -3.08 -0.71 -2.50
C VAL A 73 -2.44 -1.48 -3.65
N GLU A 74 -2.69 -1.02 -4.88
CA GLU A 74 -2.02 -1.60 -6.05
C GLU A 74 -0.56 -1.16 -6.09
N ILE A 75 0.32 -2.14 -5.95
CA ILE A 75 1.75 -1.94 -6.07
C ILE A 75 2.15 -2.33 -7.49
N GLY A 76 2.67 -1.36 -8.25
CA GLY A 76 3.19 -1.60 -9.60
C GLY A 76 4.60 -2.19 -9.57
N ASN A 77 5.47 -1.75 -10.49
CA ASN A 77 6.90 -2.10 -10.53
C ASN A 77 7.74 -1.38 -9.46
N GLU A 78 7.14 -0.99 -8.34
CA GLU A 78 7.91 -0.40 -7.27
C GLU A 78 8.92 -1.41 -6.74
N LYS A 79 10.16 -0.97 -6.48
CA LYS A 79 11.17 -1.86 -5.91
C LYS A 79 10.64 -2.36 -4.57
N ALA A 80 10.70 -3.68 -4.35
CA ALA A 80 10.24 -4.32 -3.11
C ALA A 80 10.79 -3.66 -1.83
N ALA A 81 11.91 -2.93 -1.91
CA ALA A 81 12.45 -2.11 -0.83
C ALA A 81 11.48 -1.02 -0.30
N HIS A 82 10.51 -0.54 -1.10
CA HIS A 82 9.49 0.42 -0.68
C HIS A 82 8.29 -0.25 0.00
N LEU A 83 8.15 -1.57 -0.18
CA LEU A 83 7.23 -2.41 0.56
C LEU A 83 7.91 -2.81 1.85
N LYS A 84 7.91 -1.92 2.84
CA LYS A 84 8.27 -2.30 4.21
C LYS A 84 7.23 -3.34 4.67
N GLN A 85 7.53 -4.63 4.46
CA GLN A 85 6.89 -5.66 5.24
C GLN A 85 7.17 -5.33 6.69
N GLU A 86 6.12 -5.09 7.48
CA GLU A 86 6.28 -4.99 8.92
C GLU A 86 7.00 -6.26 9.37
N ALA A 87 8.15 -6.08 10.02
CA ALA A 87 8.86 -7.20 10.57
C ALA A 87 7.89 -7.93 11.51
N PRO A 88 7.69 -9.25 11.35
CA PRO A 88 6.77 -9.98 12.21
C PRO A 88 7.16 -9.70 13.66
N ALA A 89 6.16 -9.44 14.49
CA ALA A 89 6.38 -9.13 15.91
C ALA A 89 7.34 -10.18 16.50
N LYS A 90 8.39 -9.73 17.20
CA LYS A 90 9.34 -10.64 17.84
C LYS A 90 8.59 -11.48 18.85
N LEU A 91 8.33 -12.74 18.49
CA LEU A 91 7.65 -13.69 19.36
C LEU A 91 8.60 -14.16 20.47
N ASP A 92 8.41 -13.68 21.69
CA ASP A 92 9.15 -14.17 22.85
C ASP A 92 8.79 -15.65 23.12
N LYS A 93 9.82 -16.50 23.08
CA LYS A 93 9.71 -17.94 23.35
C LYS A 93 9.24 -18.21 24.77
N ARG A 94 9.63 -17.36 25.74
CA ARG A 94 9.23 -17.52 27.14
C ARG A 94 7.75 -17.18 27.31
N GLN A 95 7.31 -16.05 26.76
CA GLN A 95 5.91 -15.65 26.79
C GLN A 95 4.99 -16.72 26.20
N ARG A 96 5.31 -17.26 25.01
CA ARG A 96 4.51 -18.34 24.39
C ARG A 96 4.36 -19.58 25.28
N LYS A 97 5.44 -20.03 25.93
CA LYS A 97 5.37 -21.18 26.83
C LYS A 97 4.45 -20.91 28.02
N ASN A 98 4.47 -19.68 28.54
CA ASN A 98 3.61 -19.28 29.65
C ASN A 98 2.15 -19.20 29.22
N ASP A 99 1.87 -18.62 28.05
CA ASP A 99 0.51 -18.51 27.51
C ASP A 99 -0.11 -19.89 27.26
N ILE A 100 0.66 -20.82 26.68
CA ILE A 100 0.22 -22.21 26.47
C ILE A 100 -0.07 -22.89 27.81
N ARG A 101 0.82 -22.78 28.80
CA ARG A 101 0.59 -23.37 30.12
C ARG A 101 -0.65 -22.79 30.81
N LYS A 102 -0.83 -21.47 30.70
CA LYS A 102 -1.99 -20.77 31.24
C LYS A 102 -3.28 -21.25 30.58
N ALA A 103 -3.33 -21.31 29.25
CA ALA A 103 -4.49 -21.81 28.51
C ALA A 103 -4.86 -23.25 28.90
N ILE A 104 -3.87 -24.14 29.02
CA ILE A 104 -4.09 -25.53 29.48
C ILE A 104 -4.63 -25.55 30.92
N SER A 105 -4.06 -24.74 31.81
CA SER A 105 -4.51 -24.64 33.20
C SER A 105 -5.94 -24.11 33.29
N GLU A 106 -6.29 -23.09 32.51
CA GLU A 106 -7.63 -22.49 32.49
C GLU A 106 -8.68 -23.48 31.97
N LEU A 107 -8.35 -24.21 30.90
CA LEU A 107 -9.22 -25.27 30.38
C LEU A 107 -9.46 -26.38 31.42
N ARG A 108 -8.39 -26.83 32.10
CA ARG A 108 -8.48 -27.85 33.16
C ARG A 108 -9.27 -27.38 34.37
N ASN A 109 -9.19 -26.10 34.69
CA ASN A 109 -9.90 -25.49 35.82
C ASN A 109 -11.34 -25.06 35.46
N GLY A 110 -11.86 -25.49 34.30
CA GLY A 110 -13.26 -25.33 33.94
C GLY A 110 -13.63 -23.98 33.33
N ARG A 111 -12.65 -23.19 32.87
CA ARG A 111 -12.94 -21.97 32.10
C ARG A 111 -13.62 -22.40 30.79
N ARG A 112 -14.92 -22.12 30.65
CA ARG A 112 -15.66 -22.31 29.40
C ARG A 112 -15.24 -21.22 28.42
N VAL A 113 -14.88 -21.65 27.21
CA VAL A 113 -14.56 -20.79 26.06
C VAL A 113 -15.85 -20.26 25.46
#